data_AF-A0A496SKZ0-F1
#
_entry.id   AF-A0A496SKZ0-F1
#
_cell.length_a   1.000
_cell.length_b   1.000
_cell.length_c   1.000
_cell.angle_alpha   90.00
_cell.angle_beta   90.00
_cell.angle_gamma   90.00
#
_symmetry.space_group_name_H-M   'P 1'
#
loop_
_entity.id
_entity.type
_entity.pdbx_description
1 polymer ?
#
loop_
_entity_poly.entity_id
_entity_poly.type
_entity_poly.pdbx_seq_one_letter_code
_entity_poly.pdbx_strand_id
1 'polypeptide(L)'
;MDRYEVGGKVVQVMLAAREMTLDKLPRRARTWVNGHLKFTHGYGICMSPVNFVTPEGLPVLWIKDIPPRSDVGLEVERPEIYYGEATEDYVLVCTRTPEFDYPMGDKNVYTTYEGKGGVRIGGFLGRLAFAWRFSDLKLVLSGYITSETRVLFHRRVPERVRTVAPFLEYDHDPYVVLADGRLFWFIDSYTTTDMFPYSEPVEFRGRRINYIRNSCKVVVDAYDGKVRFYVVDPDDPLLKVYRRAFPELFLSLSDMPPSLREHLRYPLDLFSVQARIYSLYHMEDPQVFYNQEDLWAVPYEIYEEERQEMVPYYVFMRLPGEEGQGFLLMLPFTPKSKPNMVAWMGAHCDPDRYGELVVYKLPKEKLIYGPMQVEARIDQDPEISREFTLWGQKGSSVIRGNLLAIPVGRSFIYVEPVYLQATGSKMPELKRVIVAVGDELAMRPTLREALEAVTGARPAGPRPELARKALLIYEGALKKLKQGDWAGYGEKMEELGKVLRELAGSPR
;
A
#
# COMPACT_ATOMS: atom_id res chain seq x y z
N MET A 1 0.81 0.49 0.12
CA MET A 1 1.80 0.24 1.18
C MET A 1 1.12 0.31 2.53
N ASP A 2 1.51 -0.53 3.48
CA ASP A 2 0.97 -0.55 4.84
C ASP A 2 2.07 -0.82 5.88
N ARG A 3 1.70 -0.91 7.15
CA ARG A 3 2.58 -1.26 8.27
C ARG A 3 2.00 -2.41 9.09
N TYR A 4 2.85 -3.36 9.47
CA TYR A 4 2.51 -4.49 10.33
C TYR A 4 3.55 -4.65 11.43
N GLU A 5 3.12 -5.08 12.60
CA GLU A 5 4.04 -5.48 13.65
C GLU A 5 4.49 -6.92 13.41
N VAL A 6 5.80 -7.11 13.22
CA VAL A 6 6.43 -8.42 13.03
C VAL A 6 7.61 -8.54 13.97
N GLY A 7 7.55 -9.50 14.90
CA GLY A 7 8.62 -9.72 15.89
C GLY A 7 8.88 -8.52 16.80
N GLY A 8 7.83 -7.79 17.20
CA GLY A 8 7.91 -6.62 18.09
C GLY A 8 8.43 -5.35 17.40
N LYS A 9 8.50 -5.33 16.06
CA LYS A 9 8.90 -4.16 15.27
C LYS A 9 7.89 -3.88 14.19
N VAL A 10 7.55 -2.61 14.02
CA VAL A 10 6.72 -2.15 12.90
C VAL A 10 7.55 -2.19 11.63
N VAL A 11 7.04 -2.89 10.61
CA VAL A 11 7.68 -3.01 9.29
C VAL A 11 6.69 -2.55 8.23
N GLN A 12 7.17 -1.71 7.31
CA GLN A 12 6.40 -1.29 6.15
C GLN A 12 6.41 -2.39 5.09
N VAL A 13 5.23 -2.68 4.52
CA VAL A 13 5.02 -3.72 3.53
C VAL A 13 4.27 -3.19 2.31
N MET A 14 4.53 -3.79 1.16
CA MET A 14 3.65 -3.78 0.01
C MET A 14 2.79 -5.04 0.06
N LEU A 15 1.51 -4.88 -0.27
CA LEU A 15 0.54 -5.95 -0.29
C LEU A 15 -0.41 -5.77 -1.46
N ALA A 16 -0.79 -6.89 -2.08
CA ALA A 16 -1.67 -6.93 -3.23
C ALA A 16 -2.58 -8.14 -3.13
N ALA A 17 -3.87 -7.95 -3.44
CA ALA A 17 -4.84 -9.04 -3.51
C ALA A 17 -4.59 -9.92 -4.73
N ARG A 18 -4.78 -11.24 -4.58
CA ARG A 18 -4.75 -12.20 -5.68
C ARG A 18 -6.15 -12.40 -6.23
N GLU A 19 -6.54 -11.49 -7.11
CA GLU A 19 -7.83 -11.58 -7.76
C GLU A 19 -7.77 -12.40 -9.05
N MET A 20 -8.95 -12.85 -9.47
CA MET A 20 -9.10 -13.67 -10.67
C MET A 20 -9.77 -12.86 -11.77
N THR A 21 -9.14 -12.85 -12.95
CA THR A 21 -9.69 -12.21 -14.15
C THR A 21 -10.17 -13.28 -15.13
N LEU A 22 -11.48 -13.39 -15.33
CA LEU A 22 -12.09 -14.39 -16.22
C LEU A 22 -11.68 -14.19 -17.70
N ASP A 23 -11.33 -12.97 -18.09
CA ASP A 23 -10.86 -12.64 -19.44
C ASP A 23 -9.48 -13.19 -19.80
N LYS A 24 -8.78 -13.82 -18.87
CA LYS A 24 -7.54 -14.55 -19.17
C LYS A 24 -7.78 -16.03 -19.43
N LEU A 25 -9.00 -16.53 -19.23
CA LEU A 25 -9.33 -17.92 -19.54
C LEU A 25 -9.28 -18.17 -21.06
N PRO A 26 -8.83 -19.36 -21.51
CA PRO A 26 -8.94 -19.76 -22.91
C PRO A 26 -10.39 -19.68 -23.38
N ARG A 27 -10.64 -19.26 -24.64
CA ARG A 27 -12.01 -19.08 -25.16
C ARG A 27 -12.92 -20.30 -24.96
N ARG A 28 -12.37 -21.51 -25.10
CA ARG A 28 -13.10 -22.78 -24.87
C ARG A 28 -13.52 -22.98 -23.41
N ALA A 29 -12.80 -22.39 -22.46
CA ALA A 29 -13.06 -22.47 -21.03
C ALA A 29 -13.95 -21.33 -20.50
N ARG A 30 -14.27 -20.31 -21.32
CA ARG A 30 -15.21 -19.23 -20.96
C ARG A 30 -16.67 -19.68 -21.13
N THR A 31 -17.04 -20.75 -20.44
CA THR A 31 -18.42 -21.22 -20.38
C THR A 31 -19.16 -20.51 -19.26
N TRP A 32 -20.49 -20.46 -19.34
CA TRP A 32 -21.33 -19.87 -18.30
C TRP A 32 -21.13 -20.54 -16.94
N VAL A 33 -20.98 -21.86 -16.91
CA VAL A 33 -20.68 -22.61 -15.68
C VAL A 33 -19.35 -22.17 -15.09
N ASN A 34 -18.32 -22.01 -15.92
CA ASN A 34 -17.02 -21.59 -15.44
C ASN A 34 -17.05 -20.15 -14.92
N GLY A 35 -17.66 -19.21 -15.66
CA GLY A 35 -17.71 -17.80 -15.28
C GLY A 35 -18.58 -17.50 -14.06
N HIS A 36 -19.71 -18.20 -13.89
CA HIS A 36 -20.68 -17.85 -12.85
C HIS A 36 -20.77 -18.84 -11.69
N LEU A 37 -20.26 -20.07 -11.81
CA LEU A 37 -20.45 -21.12 -10.78
C LEU A 37 -19.13 -21.74 -10.30
N LYS A 38 -18.10 -21.80 -11.16
CA LYS A 38 -16.85 -22.47 -10.83
C LYS A 38 -15.77 -21.49 -10.41
N PHE A 39 -15.50 -20.47 -11.21
CA PHE A 39 -14.48 -19.46 -10.96
C PHE A 39 -15.14 -18.23 -10.34
N THR A 40 -15.45 -18.34 -9.04
CA THR A 40 -16.28 -17.34 -8.35
C THR A 40 -15.48 -16.30 -7.57
N HIS A 41 -14.25 -16.61 -7.12
CA HIS A 41 -13.48 -15.76 -6.21
C HIS A 41 -11.98 -15.76 -6.53
N GLY A 42 -11.28 -14.69 -6.13
CA GLY A 42 -9.82 -14.67 -6.04
C GLY A 42 -9.34 -15.38 -4.76
N TYR A 43 -8.04 -15.61 -4.62
CA TYR A 43 -7.51 -16.40 -3.50
C TYR A 43 -6.16 -15.90 -2.99
N GLY A 44 -6.21 -15.25 -1.82
CA GLY A 44 -5.07 -14.85 -1.02
C GLY A 44 -4.51 -13.46 -1.33
N ILE A 45 -3.35 -13.18 -0.75
CA ILE A 45 -2.60 -11.95 -0.94
C ILE A 45 -1.13 -12.27 -1.22
N CYS A 46 -0.45 -11.36 -1.93
CA CYS A 46 1.00 -11.27 -1.92
C CYS A 46 1.41 -10.21 -0.91
N MET A 47 2.41 -10.48 -0.09
CA MET A 47 2.98 -9.51 0.84
C MET A 47 4.50 -9.51 0.76
N SER A 48 5.11 -8.32 0.66
CA SER A 48 6.56 -8.11 0.63
C SER A 48 6.92 -6.95 1.54
N PRO A 49 7.91 -7.06 2.44
CA PRO A 49 8.47 -5.89 3.10
C PRO A 49 9.14 -4.99 2.06
N VAL A 50 9.10 -3.67 2.29
CA VAL A 50 9.58 -2.67 1.31
C VAL A 50 11.11 -2.58 1.22
N ASN A 51 11.83 -3.08 2.22
CA ASN A 51 13.27 -2.89 2.39
C ASN A 51 14.10 -4.15 2.09
N PHE A 52 13.49 -5.24 1.62
CA PHE A 52 14.21 -6.48 1.29
C PHE A 52 13.99 -6.88 -0.16
N VAL A 53 15.07 -7.30 -0.81
CA VAL A 53 15.08 -7.93 -2.13
C VAL A 53 15.96 -9.17 -2.10
N THR A 54 15.69 -10.12 -2.98
CA THR A 54 16.56 -11.27 -3.20
C THR A 54 17.86 -10.84 -3.88
N PRO A 55 18.92 -11.66 -3.89
CA PRO A 55 20.16 -11.37 -4.64
C PRO A 55 19.94 -11.10 -6.13
N GLU A 56 18.86 -11.65 -6.71
CA GLU A 56 18.48 -11.47 -8.11
C GLU A 56 17.73 -10.14 -8.35
N GLY A 57 17.30 -9.44 -7.30
CA GLY A 57 16.54 -8.20 -7.39
C GLY A 57 15.02 -8.39 -7.32
N LEU A 58 14.54 -9.58 -6.97
CA LEU A 58 13.12 -9.86 -6.83
C LEU A 58 12.62 -9.49 -5.43
N PRO A 59 11.33 -9.15 -5.26
CA PRO A 59 10.77 -8.91 -3.93
C PRO A 59 10.82 -10.17 -3.07
N VAL A 60 11.21 -10.02 -1.80
CA VAL A 60 11.12 -11.12 -0.82
C VAL A 60 9.67 -11.24 -0.37
N LEU A 61 8.98 -12.29 -0.80
CA LEU A 61 7.57 -12.45 -0.42
C LEU A 61 7.43 -13.18 0.93
N TRP A 62 6.80 -12.52 1.90
CA TRP A 62 6.38 -13.10 3.18
C TRP A 62 5.13 -13.98 3.06
N ILE A 63 4.24 -13.61 2.15
CA ILE A 63 3.04 -14.38 1.79
C ILE A 63 3.01 -14.51 0.28
N LYS A 64 3.03 -15.75 -0.23
CA LYS A 64 3.12 -16.05 -1.66
C LYS A 64 2.49 -17.37 -2.11
N ASP A 65 2.23 -18.30 -1.20
CA ASP A 65 1.78 -19.63 -1.60
C ASP A 65 0.27 -19.63 -1.90
N ILE A 66 -0.19 -20.71 -2.54
CA ILE A 66 -1.61 -21.05 -2.64
C ILE A 66 -1.74 -22.50 -2.13
N PRO A 67 -2.32 -22.72 -0.95
CA PRO A 67 -2.92 -21.72 -0.06
C PRO A 67 -1.88 -20.78 0.59
N PRO A 68 -2.24 -19.53 0.95
CA PRO A 68 -1.34 -18.59 1.58
C PRO A 68 -0.68 -19.15 2.83
N ARG A 69 0.65 -19.13 2.85
CA ARG A 69 1.48 -19.41 4.01
C ARG A 69 2.28 -18.17 4.35
N SER A 70 2.50 -17.99 5.64
CA SER A 70 3.20 -16.84 6.18
C SER A 70 4.41 -17.31 6.96
N ASP A 71 5.57 -16.77 6.60
CA ASP A 71 6.84 -17.05 7.26
C ASP A 71 7.06 -16.12 8.48
N VAL A 72 6.14 -15.19 8.74
CA VAL A 72 6.31 -14.07 9.68
C VAL A 72 5.22 -13.97 10.76
N GLY A 73 4.39 -15.00 10.91
CA GLY A 73 3.33 -15.05 11.94
C GLY A 73 2.07 -14.26 11.58
N LEU A 74 1.93 -13.80 10.33
CA LEU A 74 0.71 -13.17 9.82
C LEU A 74 -0.19 -14.23 9.17
N GLU A 75 -1.16 -14.76 9.90
CA GLU A 75 -2.02 -15.82 9.40
C GLU A 75 -3.12 -15.30 8.46
N VAL A 76 -3.45 -16.09 7.43
CA VAL A 76 -4.54 -15.81 6.48
C VAL A 76 -5.53 -16.98 6.53
N GLU A 77 -6.53 -16.87 7.40
CA GLU A 77 -7.53 -17.91 7.63
C GLU A 77 -8.66 -17.93 6.59
N ARG A 78 -9.00 -16.75 6.05
CA ARG A 78 -10.01 -16.56 4.99
C ARG A 78 -9.41 -15.85 3.79
N PRO A 79 -8.67 -16.57 2.94
CA PRO A 79 -8.01 -16.00 1.76
C PRO A 79 -8.97 -15.69 0.60
N GLU A 80 -10.21 -16.16 0.63
CA GLU A 80 -11.12 -16.08 -0.51
C GLU A 80 -11.64 -14.65 -0.73
N ILE A 81 -11.52 -14.16 -1.96
CA ILE A 81 -11.87 -12.79 -2.35
C ILE A 81 -13.08 -12.85 -3.28
N TYR A 82 -14.27 -12.82 -2.69
CA TYR A 82 -15.53 -12.74 -3.43
C TYR A 82 -15.85 -11.31 -3.87
N TYR A 83 -15.37 -10.31 -3.13
CA TYR A 83 -15.52 -8.88 -3.38
C TYR A 83 -14.11 -8.27 -3.46
N GLY A 84 -13.79 -7.68 -4.61
CA GLY A 84 -12.45 -7.14 -4.90
C GLY A 84 -12.52 -6.11 -6.02
N GLU A 85 -11.40 -5.66 -6.55
CA GLU A 85 -11.32 -4.64 -7.59
C GLU A 85 -11.56 -5.18 -9.01
N ALA A 86 -11.19 -6.44 -9.27
CA ALA A 86 -11.33 -7.13 -10.55
C ALA A 86 -12.59 -8.01 -10.64
N THR A 87 -13.49 -7.92 -9.64
CA THR A 87 -14.72 -8.72 -9.56
C THR A 87 -15.91 -8.06 -10.29
N GLU A 88 -15.88 -8.08 -11.62
CA GLU A 88 -16.88 -7.36 -12.44
C GLU A 88 -18.21 -8.13 -12.62
N ASP A 89 -18.14 -9.43 -12.87
CA ASP A 89 -19.32 -10.25 -13.16
C ASP A 89 -20.07 -10.71 -11.90
N TYR A 90 -21.39 -10.92 -12.07
CA TYR A 90 -22.17 -11.61 -11.05
C TYR A 90 -21.78 -13.09 -10.97
N VAL A 91 -21.81 -13.66 -9.77
CA VAL A 91 -21.56 -15.09 -9.55
C VAL A 91 -22.65 -15.72 -8.69
N LEU A 92 -22.79 -17.02 -8.83
CA LEU A 92 -23.75 -17.86 -8.14
C LEU A 92 -22.99 -18.80 -7.22
N VAL A 93 -23.27 -18.69 -5.93
CA VAL A 93 -22.66 -19.53 -4.90
C VAL A 93 -23.73 -20.36 -4.20
N CYS A 94 -23.31 -21.36 -3.42
CA CYS A 94 -24.22 -22.34 -2.82
C CYS A 94 -25.08 -23.04 -3.90
N THR A 95 -24.44 -23.45 -5.01
CA THR A 95 -25.09 -24.19 -6.11
C THR A 95 -24.85 -25.69 -5.97
N ARG A 96 -25.41 -26.51 -6.87
CA ARG A 96 -25.09 -27.95 -6.92
C ARG A 96 -23.67 -28.25 -7.44
N THR A 97 -23.02 -27.25 -8.04
CA THR A 97 -21.64 -27.37 -8.50
C THR A 97 -20.73 -26.67 -7.50
N PRO A 98 -19.70 -27.36 -6.98
CA PRO A 98 -18.77 -26.75 -6.06
C PRO A 98 -17.86 -25.75 -6.79
N GLU A 99 -17.41 -24.76 -6.03
CA GLU A 99 -16.58 -23.64 -6.51
C GLU A 99 -15.12 -24.09 -6.53
N PHE A 100 -14.38 -23.71 -7.57
CA PHE A 100 -12.94 -23.93 -7.60
C PHE A 100 -12.28 -23.04 -6.57
N ASP A 101 -11.43 -23.63 -5.73
CA ASP A 101 -10.75 -22.94 -4.63
C ASP A 101 -9.30 -22.66 -5.03
N TYR A 102 -8.48 -23.72 -5.08
CA TYR A 102 -7.09 -23.62 -5.53
C TYR A 102 -6.55 -24.94 -6.10
N PRO A 103 -5.48 -24.89 -6.92
CA PRO A 103 -4.81 -26.10 -7.37
C PRO A 103 -3.87 -26.64 -6.27
N MET A 104 -3.88 -27.96 -6.07
CA MET A 104 -3.03 -28.69 -5.13
C MET A 104 -2.35 -29.86 -5.84
N GLY A 105 -1.14 -29.63 -6.35
CA GLY A 105 -0.43 -30.59 -7.21
C GLY A 105 -1.23 -30.85 -8.49
N ASP A 106 -1.49 -32.11 -8.81
CA ASP A 106 -2.31 -32.51 -9.97
C ASP A 106 -3.82 -32.49 -9.69
N LYS A 107 -4.24 -32.13 -8.47
CA LYS A 107 -5.65 -32.10 -8.07
C LYS A 107 -6.11 -30.66 -7.87
N ASN A 108 -7.42 -30.45 -8.00
CA ASN A 108 -8.05 -29.19 -7.65
C ASN A 108 -8.79 -29.36 -6.32
N VAL A 109 -8.65 -28.36 -5.45
CA VAL A 109 -9.46 -28.21 -4.24
C VAL A 109 -10.69 -27.40 -4.61
N TYR A 110 -11.82 -27.77 -4.00
CA TYR A 110 -13.11 -27.15 -4.23
C TYR A 110 -13.72 -26.75 -2.91
N THR A 111 -14.44 -25.64 -2.91
CA THR A 111 -15.10 -25.08 -1.74
C THR A 111 -16.57 -24.82 -2.03
N THR A 112 -17.32 -24.46 -1.00
CA THR A 112 -18.68 -23.93 -1.11
C THR A 112 -18.76 -22.72 -0.22
N TYR A 113 -19.26 -21.60 -0.75
CA TYR A 113 -19.40 -20.38 0.02
C TYR A 113 -20.22 -20.58 1.31
N GLU A 114 -19.63 -20.20 2.45
CA GLU A 114 -20.25 -20.29 3.78
C GLU A 114 -20.70 -18.91 4.29
N GLY A 115 -20.40 -17.85 3.53
CA GLY A 115 -20.68 -16.47 3.92
C GLY A 115 -22.15 -16.08 3.78
N LYS A 116 -22.44 -14.83 4.16
CA LYS A 116 -23.80 -14.26 4.15
C LYS A 116 -24.02 -13.26 3.03
N GLY A 117 -23.01 -13.01 2.21
CA GLY A 117 -23.06 -12.09 1.08
C GLY A 117 -24.09 -12.46 0.01
N GLY A 118 -24.37 -11.49 -0.86
CA GLY A 118 -25.32 -11.62 -1.95
C GLY A 118 -26.78 -11.79 -1.51
N VAL A 119 -27.65 -12.00 -2.49
CA VAL A 119 -29.10 -12.16 -2.30
C VAL A 119 -29.47 -13.61 -2.59
N ARG A 120 -30.23 -14.26 -1.70
CA ARG A 120 -30.77 -15.60 -1.95
C ARG A 120 -31.74 -15.56 -3.13
N ILE A 121 -31.56 -16.46 -4.09
CA ILE A 121 -32.37 -16.52 -5.30
C ILE A 121 -33.79 -17.03 -5.00
N GLY A 122 -33.93 -17.91 -4.00
CA GLY A 122 -35.21 -18.47 -3.60
C GLY A 122 -35.88 -19.30 -4.70
N GLY A 123 -37.19 -19.14 -4.83
CA GLY A 123 -38.01 -19.91 -5.78
C GLY A 123 -37.94 -19.41 -7.23
N PHE A 124 -38.86 -19.91 -8.05
CA PHE A 124 -38.93 -19.59 -9.49
C PHE A 124 -39.04 -18.09 -9.79
N LEU A 125 -39.81 -17.33 -9.00
CA LEU A 125 -39.98 -15.89 -9.20
C LEU A 125 -38.67 -15.12 -9.02
N GLY A 126 -37.86 -15.47 -8.02
CA GLY A 126 -36.56 -14.83 -7.81
C GLY A 126 -35.58 -15.16 -8.93
N ARG A 127 -35.58 -16.40 -9.43
CA ARG A 127 -34.81 -16.78 -10.64
C ARG A 127 -35.21 -15.95 -11.85
N LEU A 128 -36.51 -15.76 -12.08
CA LEU A 128 -37.01 -14.97 -13.21
C LEU A 128 -36.62 -13.48 -13.07
N ALA A 129 -36.70 -12.92 -11.87
CA ALA A 129 -36.29 -11.54 -11.60
C ALA A 129 -34.80 -11.32 -11.88
N PHE A 130 -33.92 -12.22 -11.41
CA PHE A 130 -32.49 -12.14 -11.71
C PHE A 130 -32.17 -12.44 -13.17
N ALA A 131 -32.88 -13.37 -13.81
CA ALA A 131 -32.76 -13.63 -15.25
C ALA A 131 -33.10 -12.40 -16.07
N TRP A 132 -34.10 -11.63 -15.67
CA TRP A 132 -34.43 -10.35 -16.32
C TRP A 132 -33.36 -9.27 -16.03
N ARG A 133 -32.93 -9.13 -14.77
CA ARG A 133 -31.93 -8.12 -14.34
C ARG A 133 -30.58 -8.27 -15.05
N PHE A 134 -30.13 -9.51 -15.27
CA PHE A 134 -28.86 -9.82 -15.92
C PHE A 134 -29.01 -10.26 -17.38
N SER A 135 -30.24 -10.26 -17.90
CA SER A 135 -30.55 -10.77 -19.25
C SER A 135 -30.02 -12.20 -19.48
N ASP A 136 -30.14 -13.06 -18.46
CA ASP A 136 -29.59 -14.42 -18.47
C ASP A 136 -30.63 -15.50 -18.17
N LEU A 137 -31.15 -16.12 -19.23
CA LEU A 137 -32.15 -17.18 -19.14
C LEU A 137 -31.63 -18.45 -18.46
N LYS A 138 -30.31 -18.66 -18.36
CA LYS A 138 -29.75 -19.85 -17.69
C LYS A 138 -30.04 -19.82 -16.20
N LEU A 139 -30.31 -18.66 -15.61
CA LEU A 139 -30.74 -18.55 -14.22
C LEU A 139 -32.07 -19.27 -13.92
N VAL A 140 -32.93 -19.42 -14.93
CA VAL A 140 -34.20 -20.16 -14.82
C VAL A 140 -34.04 -21.61 -15.30
N LEU A 141 -33.33 -21.81 -16.41
CA LEU A 141 -33.25 -23.11 -17.10
C LEU A 141 -32.22 -24.07 -16.51
N SER A 142 -31.24 -23.56 -15.76
CA SER A 142 -30.14 -24.36 -15.23
C SER A 142 -30.57 -25.26 -14.07
N GLY A 143 -30.21 -26.55 -14.17
CA GLY A 143 -30.38 -27.53 -13.09
C GLY A 143 -29.39 -27.37 -11.93
N TYR A 144 -28.40 -26.48 -12.03
CA TYR A 144 -27.40 -26.25 -10.98
C TYR A 144 -27.89 -25.36 -9.84
N ILE A 145 -28.91 -24.54 -10.11
CA ILE A 145 -29.42 -23.54 -9.17
C ILE A 145 -30.42 -24.20 -8.23
N THR A 146 -30.32 -23.89 -6.94
CA THR A 146 -31.23 -24.36 -5.88
C THR A 146 -31.99 -23.17 -5.26
N SER A 147 -32.83 -23.40 -4.25
CA SER A 147 -33.45 -22.29 -3.49
C SER A 147 -32.44 -21.54 -2.61
N GLU A 148 -31.38 -22.24 -2.20
CA GLU A 148 -30.33 -21.71 -1.33
C GLU A 148 -29.25 -20.94 -2.08
N THR A 149 -29.21 -21.06 -3.42
CA THR A 149 -28.25 -20.35 -4.25
C THR A 149 -28.32 -18.85 -3.99
N ARG A 150 -27.15 -18.24 -3.81
CA ARG A 150 -27.00 -16.80 -3.62
C ARG A 150 -26.40 -16.17 -4.86
N VAL A 151 -26.97 -15.05 -5.26
CA VAL A 151 -26.47 -14.21 -6.34
C VAL A 151 -25.61 -13.11 -5.73
N LEU A 152 -24.32 -13.12 -6.05
CA LEU A 152 -23.37 -12.09 -5.66
C LEU A 152 -23.17 -11.16 -6.86
N PHE A 153 -23.50 -9.87 -6.67
CA PHE A 153 -23.41 -8.82 -7.69
C PHE A 153 -23.05 -7.49 -7.02
N HIS A 154 -22.66 -6.47 -7.80
CA HIS A 154 -21.96 -5.28 -7.29
C HIS A 154 -20.82 -5.70 -6.38
N ARG A 155 -19.94 -6.54 -6.94
CA ARG A 155 -18.83 -7.15 -6.21
C ARG A 155 -17.59 -6.26 -6.23
N ARG A 156 -17.44 -5.50 -7.32
CA ARG A 156 -16.41 -4.48 -7.46
C ARG A 156 -16.50 -3.45 -6.34
N VAL A 157 -15.46 -3.34 -5.52
CA VAL A 157 -15.45 -2.55 -4.29
C VAL A 157 -15.88 -1.08 -4.53
N PRO A 158 -15.26 -0.33 -5.48
CA PRO A 158 -15.69 1.05 -5.76
C PRO A 158 -17.14 1.19 -6.22
N GLU A 159 -17.65 0.25 -7.01
CA GLU A 159 -19.04 0.28 -7.50
C GLU A 159 -20.01 0.00 -6.35
N ARG A 160 -19.67 -0.97 -5.50
CA ARG A 160 -20.46 -1.39 -4.35
C ARG A 160 -20.67 -0.25 -3.36
N VAL A 161 -19.59 0.43 -2.97
CA VAL A 161 -19.69 1.52 -1.99
C VAL A 161 -20.50 2.69 -2.55
N ARG A 162 -20.29 3.06 -3.82
CA ARG A 162 -21.10 4.08 -4.52
C ARG A 162 -22.57 3.72 -4.63
N THR A 163 -22.87 2.43 -4.80
CA THR A 163 -24.26 1.96 -4.83
C THR A 163 -24.94 2.14 -3.46
N VAL A 164 -24.20 1.95 -2.37
CA VAL A 164 -24.72 2.09 -1.01
C VAL A 164 -24.89 3.57 -0.60
N ALA A 165 -23.91 4.43 -0.90
CA ALA A 165 -23.96 5.85 -0.54
C ALA A 165 -23.50 6.75 -1.70
N PRO A 166 -24.34 6.94 -2.74
CA PRO A 166 -23.97 7.66 -3.97
C PRO A 166 -23.76 9.17 -3.77
N PHE A 167 -24.12 9.71 -2.60
CA PHE A 167 -23.97 11.12 -2.24
C PHE A 167 -22.59 11.45 -1.65
N LEU A 168 -21.72 10.45 -1.47
CA LEU A 168 -20.31 10.62 -1.11
C LEU A 168 -19.44 10.47 -2.36
N GLU A 169 -18.38 11.25 -2.41
CA GLU A 169 -17.26 10.98 -3.32
C GLU A 169 -16.32 9.95 -2.66
N TYR A 170 -15.56 9.21 -3.46
CA TYR A 170 -14.73 8.10 -2.95
C TYR A 170 -13.33 8.17 -3.49
N ASP A 171 -12.33 7.70 -2.76
CA ASP A 171 -10.97 7.57 -3.26
C ASP A 171 -10.89 6.68 -4.52
N HIS A 172 -9.85 6.89 -5.32
CA HIS A 172 -9.70 6.22 -6.60
C HIS A 172 -8.99 4.87 -6.44
N ASP A 173 -8.19 4.73 -5.38
CA ASP A 173 -7.37 3.55 -5.11
C ASP A 173 -7.74 2.94 -3.74
N PRO A 174 -8.67 1.96 -3.72
CA PRO A 174 -8.89 1.15 -2.53
C PRO A 174 -7.63 0.36 -2.15
N TYR A 175 -7.44 0.11 -0.86
CA TYR A 175 -6.31 -0.71 -0.42
C TYR A 175 -6.75 -1.91 0.41
N VAL A 176 -6.07 -3.04 0.21
CA VAL A 176 -6.31 -4.26 0.98
C VAL A 176 -5.53 -4.25 2.30
N VAL A 177 -6.14 -4.82 3.33
CA VAL A 177 -5.60 -4.99 4.69
C VAL A 177 -5.86 -6.44 5.12
N LEU A 178 -4.86 -7.07 5.72
CA LEU A 178 -5.00 -8.33 6.43
C LEU A 178 -5.21 -8.02 7.91
N ALA A 179 -6.37 -8.34 8.47
CA ALA A 179 -6.65 -8.16 9.88
C ALA A 179 -7.42 -9.36 10.42
N ASP A 180 -7.04 -9.86 11.59
CA ASP A 180 -7.68 -11.00 12.26
C ASP A 180 -7.89 -12.21 11.33
N GLY A 181 -6.87 -12.57 10.53
CA GLY A 181 -6.93 -13.70 9.58
C GLY A 181 -7.79 -13.47 8.34
N ARG A 182 -8.40 -12.29 8.17
CA ARG A 182 -9.33 -11.94 7.07
C ARG A 182 -8.83 -10.77 6.24
N LEU A 183 -9.34 -10.70 5.01
CA LEU A 183 -9.01 -9.63 4.07
C LEU A 183 -10.13 -8.57 4.04
N PHE A 184 -9.73 -7.31 4.16
CA PHE A 184 -10.60 -6.16 4.12
C PHE A 184 -10.10 -5.13 3.10
N TRP A 185 -11.03 -4.50 2.40
CA TRP A 185 -10.75 -3.35 1.56
C TRP A 185 -11.11 -2.08 2.30
N PHE A 186 -10.19 -1.12 2.30
CA PHE A 186 -10.42 0.23 2.74
C PHE A 186 -10.58 1.14 1.53
N ILE A 187 -11.54 2.04 1.60
CA ILE A 187 -11.69 3.13 0.64
C ILE A 187 -12.10 4.39 1.40
N ASP A 188 -11.42 5.49 1.10
CA ASP A 188 -11.71 6.77 1.72
C ASP A 188 -12.92 7.40 1.04
N SER A 189 -13.69 8.17 1.80
CA SER A 189 -14.86 8.85 1.27
C SER A 189 -14.92 10.29 1.71
N TYR A 190 -15.34 11.13 0.78
CA TYR A 190 -15.31 12.57 0.89
C TYR A 190 -16.71 13.14 0.74
N THR A 191 -17.06 14.08 1.60
CA THR A 191 -18.11 15.05 1.24
C THR A 191 -17.47 16.19 0.46
N THR A 192 -18.09 16.57 -0.64
CA THR A 192 -17.64 17.67 -1.49
C THR A 192 -18.80 18.60 -1.84
N THR A 193 -18.49 19.88 -2.07
CA THR A 193 -19.42 20.85 -2.67
C THR A 193 -18.63 21.96 -3.34
N ASP A 194 -19.27 22.66 -4.27
CA ASP A 194 -18.81 23.88 -4.93
C ASP A 194 -19.52 25.14 -4.41
N MET A 195 -20.38 24.99 -3.39
CA MET A 195 -21.21 26.06 -2.84
C MET A 195 -20.76 26.54 -1.45
N PHE A 196 -19.57 26.15 -0.99
CA PHE A 196 -19.09 26.59 0.32
C PHE A 196 -18.69 28.07 0.28
N PRO A 197 -19.25 28.94 1.14
CA PRO A 197 -19.03 30.38 1.03
C PRO A 197 -17.58 30.75 1.34
N TYR A 198 -17.05 31.75 0.65
CA TYR A 198 -15.71 32.32 0.87
C TYR A 198 -14.55 31.30 0.79
N SER A 199 -14.71 30.26 -0.04
CA SER A 199 -13.67 29.24 -0.25
C SER A 199 -13.17 29.23 -1.69
N GLU A 200 -11.85 29.09 -1.85
CA GLU A 200 -11.18 29.02 -3.15
C GLU A 200 -11.58 27.74 -3.89
N PRO A 201 -12.10 27.83 -5.12
CA PRO A 201 -12.43 26.66 -5.90
C PRO A 201 -11.19 26.01 -6.51
N VAL A 202 -11.16 24.69 -6.47
CA VAL A 202 -10.11 23.83 -7.04
C VAL A 202 -10.72 22.83 -8.00
N GLU A 203 -9.90 22.32 -8.92
CA GLU A 203 -10.25 21.17 -9.72
C GLU A 203 -9.97 19.88 -8.95
N PHE A 204 -10.97 19.02 -8.83
CA PHE A 204 -10.88 17.71 -8.25
C PHE A 204 -11.57 16.72 -9.18
N ARG A 205 -10.79 15.88 -9.84
CA ARG A 205 -11.27 14.83 -10.76
C ARG A 205 -12.20 15.35 -11.87
N GLY A 206 -11.80 16.44 -12.53
CA GLY A 206 -12.56 17.06 -13.61
C GLY A 206 -13.81 17.81 -13.15
N ARG A 207 -14.00 17.99 -11.83
CA ARG A 207 -15.07 18.80 -11.25
C ARG A 207 -14.48 19.96 -10.48
N ARG A 208 -15.14 21.12 -10.55
CA ARG A 208 -14.79 22.26 -9.70
C ARG A 208 -15.49 22.09 -8.36
N ILE A 209 -14.72 22.06 -7.29
CA ILE A 209 -15.23 22.02 -5.91
C ILE A 209 -14.55 23.14 -5.12
N ASN A 210 -15.14 23.58 -4.01
CA ASN A 210 -14.50 24.51 -3.09
C ASN A 210 -14.59 24.04 -1.62
N TYR A 211 -14.98 22.79 -1.41
CA TYR A 211 -15.02 22.13 -0.13
C TYR A 211 -14.78 20.64 -0.30
N ILE A 212 -13.92 20.09 0.55
CA ILE A 212 -13.65 18.67 0.65
C ILE A 212 -13.27 18.31 2.09
N ARG A 213 -13.82 17.20 2.61
CA ARG A 213 -13.44 16.61 3.90
C ARG A 213 -13.31 15.10 3.78
N ASN A 214 -12.35 14.50 4.47
CA ASN A 214 -12.27 13.04 4.66
C ASN A 214 -13.28 12.61 5.73
N SER A 215 -14.54 12.57 5.33
CA SER A 215 -15.68 12.44 6.22
C SER A 215 -15.79 11.04 6.82
N CYS A 216 -15.60 10.00 6.01
CA CYS A 216 -15.70 8.61 6.45
C CYS A 216 -14.64 7.70 5.82
N LYS A 217 -14.28 6.64 6.56
CA LYS A 217 -13.54 5.48 6.06
C LYS A 217 -14.51 4.35 5.81
N VAL A 218 -14.45 3.74 4.64
CA VAL A 218 -15.33 2.63 4.30
C VAL A 218 -14.54 1.35 4.28
N VAL A 219 -15.01 0.37 5.05
CA VAL A 219 -14.40 -0.96 5.12
C VAL A 219 -15.34 -1.97 4.47
N VAL A 220 -14.82 -2.74 3.53
CA VAL A 220 -15.54 -3.81 2.82
C VAL A 220 -14.87 -5.14 3.11
N ASP A 221 -15.63 -6.07 3.66
CA ASP A 221 -15.18 -7.45 3.86
C ASP A 221 -15.00 -8.15 2.51
N ALA A 222 -13.80 -8.67 2.20
CA ALA A 222 -13.54 -9.31 0.90
C ALA A 222 -14.32 -10.62 0.68
N TYR A 223 -14.76 -11.27 1.77
CA TYR A 223 -15.49 -12.54 1.73
C TYR A 223 -17.02 -12.32 1.71
N ASP A 224 -17.54 -11.53 2.65
CA ASP A 224 -18.98 -11.29 2.81
C ASP A 224 -19.51 -10.11 1.98
N GLY A 225 -18.63 -9.19 1.58
CA GLY A 225 -19.02 -7.93 0.95
C GLY A 225 -19.73 -6.97 1.90
N LYS A 226 -19.66 -7.19 3.22
CA LYS A 226 -20.29 -6.29 4.19
C LYS A 226 -19.57 -4.95 4.18
N VAL A 227 -20.30 -3.89 3.90
CA VAL A 227 -19.81 -2.51 3.87
C VAL A 227 -20.10 -1.84 5.22
N ARG A 228 -19.10 -1.16 5.79
CA ARG A 228 -19.26 -0.34 7.00
C ARG A 228 -18.65 1.03 6.77
N PHE A 229 -19.39 2.09 7.09
CA PHE A 229 -18.93 3.48 7.00
C PHE A 229 -18.58 3.95 8.41
N TYR A 230 -17.32 4.29 8.64
CA TYR A 230 -16.83 4.82 9.92
C TYR A 230 -16.55 6.31 9.79
N VAL A 231 -17.18 7.11 10.64
CA VAL A 231 -17.05 8.57 10.65
C VAL A 231 -15.69 8.98 11.20
N VAL A 232 -14.87 9.63 10.37
CA VAL A 232 -13.54 10.13 10.77
C VAL A 232 -13.58 11.59 11.17
N ASP A 233 -14.31 12.42 10.41
CA ASP A 233 -14.52 13.83 10.73
C ASP A 233 -15.96 14.01 11.23
N PRO A 234 -16.23 13.87 12.55
CA PRO A 234 -17.56 14.05 13.09
C PRO A 234 -18.02 15.51 13.01
N ASP A 235 -17.11 16.46 12.74
CA ASP A 235 -17.39 17.88 12.72
C ASP A 235 -17.81 18.42 11.36
N ASP A 236 -17.58 17.65 10.30
CA ASP A 236 -18.02 17.94 8.95
C ASP A 236 -19.53 18.27 8.87
N PRO A 237 -19.91 19.52 8.52
CA PRO A 237 -21.31 19.94 8.41
C PRO A 237 -22.13 19.13 7.40
N LEU A 238 -21.54 18.70 6.27
CA LEU A 238 -22.27 17.92 5.27
C LEU A 238 -22.54 16.51 5.78
N LEU A 239 -21.54 15.88 6.39
CA LEU A 239 -21.70 14.57 7.02
C LEU A 239 -22.74 14.60 8.15
N LYS A 240 -22.76 15.66 8.98
CA LYS A 240 -23.79 15.83 10.03
C LYS A 240 -25.21 15.76 9.46
N VAL A 241 -25.46 16.30 8.26
CA VAL A 241 -26.77 16.20 7.59
C VAL A 241 -27.04 14.77 7.14
N TYR A 242 -26.08 14.12 6.46
CA TYR A 242 -26.25 12.74 5.99
C TYR A 242 -26.44 11.74 7.14
N ARG A 243 -25.75 11.93 8.27
CA ARG A 243 -25.94 11.11 9.49
C ARG A 243 -27.33 11.24 10.09
N ARG A 244 -27.97 12.41 9.98
CA ARG A 244 -29.36 12.59 10.40
C ARG A 244 -30.34 11.92 9.43
N ALA A 245 -30.05 11.97 8.13
CA ALA A 245 -30.89 11.34 7.11
C ALA A 245 -30.78 9.81 7.11
N PHE A 246 -29.59 9.27 7.41
CA PHE A 246 -29.27 7.84 7.37
C PHE A 246 -28.56 7.37 8.66
N PRO A 247 -29.26 7.33 9.81
CA PRO A 247 -28.64 7.07 11.10
C PRO A 247 -28.00 5.67 11.22
N GLU A 248 -28.53 4.68 10.50
CA GLU A 248 -28.02 3.29 10.54
C GLU A 248 -26.80 3.05 9.64
N LEU A 249 -26.50 3.98 8.72
CA LEU A 249 -25.43 3.81 7.74
C LEU A 249 -24.05 4.05 8.35
N PHE A 250 -23.95 5.01 9.28
CA PHE A 250 -22.70 5.55 9.79
C PHE A 250 -22.40 5.06 11.21
N LEU A 251 -21.22 4.49 11.39
CA LEU A 251 -20.66 4.04 12.66
C LEU A 251 -19.64 5.04 13.17
N SER A 252 -19.41 5.06 14.49
CA SER A 252 -18.34 5.86 15.07
C SER A 252 -16.97 5.24 14.74
N LEU A 253 -15.92 6.04 14.58
CA LEU A 253 -14.56 5.50 14.44
C LEU A 253 -14.14 4.64 15.64
N SER A 254 -14.67 4.95 16.83
CA SER A 254 -14.45 4.15 18.04
C SER A 254 -14.97 2.72 17.92
N ASP A 255 -15.97 2.48 17.06
CA ASP A 255 -16.58 1.16 16.82
C ASP A 255 -15.74 0.31 15.85
N MET A 256 -14.74 0.92 15.19
CA MET A 256 -13.80 0.20 14.33
C MET A 256 -12.92 -0.70 15.20
N PRO A 257 -12.83 -2.01 14.88
CA PRO A 257 -11.93 -2.94 15.57
C PRO A 257 -10.48 -2.41 15.64
N PRO A 258 -9.76 -2.59 16.77
CA PRO A 258 -8.38 -2.12 16.90
C PRO A 258 -7.46 -2.64 15.80
N SER A 259 -7.59 -3.92 15.44
CA SER A 259 -6.85 -4.57 14.35
C SER A 259 -7.00 -3.85 13.02
N LEU A 260 -8.15 -3.26 12.73
CA LEU A 260 -8.41 -2.47 11.51
C LEU A 260 -7.95 -1.02 11.65
N ARG A 261 -8.05 -0.45 12.85
CA ARG A 261 -7.71 0.94 13.13
C ARG A 261 -6.23 1.23 12.93
N GLU A 262 -5.35 0.27 13.26
CA GLU A 262 -3.90 0.38 13.03
C GLU A 262 -3.53 0.54 11.54
N HIS A 263 -4.42 0.17 10.63
CA HIS A 263 -4.20 0.25 9.18
C HIS A 263 -4.85 1.48 8.53
N LEU A 264 -5.27 2.46 9.33
CA LEU A 264 -5.72 3.75 8.82
C LEU A 264 -4.58 4.47 8.09
N ARG A 265 -4.94 5.11 6.97
CA ARG A 265 -4.05 5.93 6.14
C ARG A 265 -4.67 7.30 5.91
N TYR A 266 -3.85 8.33 5.81
CA TYR A 266 -4.33 9.63 5.41
C TYR A 266 -4.53 9.65 3.88
N PRO A 267 -5.68 10.14 3.37
CA PRO A 267 -6.01 10.01 1.95
C PRO A 267 -5.07 10.82 1.06
N LEU A 268 -4.57 10.18 0.00
CA LEU A 268 -3.65 10.79 -0.96
C LEU A 268 -4.30 11.93 -1.76
N ASP A 269 -5.54 11.71 -2.21
CA ASP A 269 -6.30 12.68 -2.99
C ASP A 269 -6.59 13.96 -2.19
N LEU A 270 -7.06 13.82 -0.94
CA LEU A 270 -7.29 14.96 -0.05
C LEU A 270 -5.99 15.69 0.25
N PHE A 271 -4.93 14.95 0.59
CA PHE A 271 -3.64 15.55 0.92
C PHE A 271 -3.05 16.32 -0.27
N SER A 272 -3.22 15.81 -1.50
CA SER A 272 -2.79 16.50 -2.72
C SER A 272 -3.54 17.82 -2.91
N VAL A 273 -4.85 17.85 -2.68
CA VAL A 273 -5.65 19.10 -2.72
C VAL A 273 -5.18 20.08 -1.64
N GLN A 274 -4.98 19.60 -0.40
CA GLN A 274 -4.50 20.42 0.70
C GLN A 274 -3.11 21.01 0.43
N ALA A 275 -2.18 20.21 -0.09
CA ALA A 275 -0.85 20.63 -0.47
C ALA A 275 -0.87 21.72 -1.56
N ARG A 276 -1.71 21.57 -2.59
CA ARG A 276 -1.88 22.58 -3.66
C ARG A 276 -2.45 23.89 -3.13
N ILE A 277 -3.47 23.86 -2.27
CA ILE A 277 -4.03 25.07 -1.65
C ILE A 277 -2.98 25.73 -0.76
N TYR A 278 -2.30 24.95 0.08
CA TYR A 278 -1.31 25.46 1.01
C TYR A 278 -0.08 26.07 0.31
N SER A 279 0.23 25.64 -0.92
CA SER A 279 1.33 26.21 -1.71
C SER A 279 1.17 27.71 -1.97
N LEU A 280 -0.07 28.22 -1.96
CA LEU A 280 -0.41 29.63 -2.07
C LEU A 280 -0.75 30.26 -0.71
N TYR A 281 -1.60 29.60 0.09
CA TYR A 281 -2.21 30.20 1.28
C TYR A 281 -1.34 30.16 2.55
N HIS A 282 -0.13 29.61 2.49
CA HIS A 282 0.84 29.71 3.60
C HIS A 282 1.43 31.12 3.77
N MET A 283 1.21 32.02 2.80
CA MET A 283 1.61 33.42 2.83
C MET A 283 0.55 34.24 3.56
N GLU A 284 0.83 34.60 4.81
CA GLU A 284 -0.10 35.38 5.65
C GLU A 284 0.04 36.89 5.46
N ASP A 285 1.19 37.37 4.99
CA ASP A 285 1.41 38.80 4.71
C ASP A 285 0.67 39.21 3.43
N PRO A 286 -0.24 40.22 3.48
CA PRO A 286 -1.05 40.61 2.32
C PRO A 286 -0.25 41.10 1.12
N GLN A 287 0.90 41.77 1.34
CA GLN A 287 1.72 42.31 0.26
C GLN A 287 2.49 41.18 -0.43
N VAL A 288 3.08 40.27 0.34
CA VAL A 288 3.73 39.05 -0.17
C VAL A 288 2.72 38.18 -0.94
N PHE A 289 1.50 38.03 -0.40
CA PHE A 289 0.44 37.25 -1.05
C PHE A 289 -0.01 37.90 -2.37
N TYR A 290 -0.27 39.22 -2.38
CA TYR A 290 -0.69 39.95 -3.58
C TYR A 290 0.35 39.87 -4.70
N ASN A 291 1.63 39.94 -4.35
CA ASN A 291 2.73 39.85 -5.31
C ASN A 291 3.15 38.39 -5.63
N GLN A 292 2.60 37.40 -4.93
CA GLN A 292 2.97 35.99 -5.02
C GLN A 292 4.48 35.74 -4.85
N GLU A 293 5.12 36.49 -3.94
CA GLU A 293 6.59 36.51 -3.79
C GLU A 293 7.19 35.19 -3.26
N ASP A 294 6.44 34.43 -2.44
CA ASP A 294 6.86 33.14 -1.87
C ASP A 294 5.97 31.99 -2.36
N LEU A 295 5.53 32.02 -3.62
CA LEU A 295 4.67 30.97 -4.17
C LEU A 295 5.42 29.63 -4.26
N TRP A 296 4.88 28.61 -3.60
CA TRP A 296 5.41 27.24 -3.67
C TRP A 296 4.73 26.44 -4.80
N ALA A 297 5.44 25.41 -5.25
CA ALA A 297 4.99 24.43 -6.22
C ALA A 297 5.35 23.03 -5.74
N VAL A 298 4.52 22.05 -6.13
CA VAL A 298 4.89 20.65 -6.02
C VAL A 298 6.01 20.39 -7.02
N PRO A 299 7.12 19.77 -6.61
CA PRO A 299 8.23 19.49 -7.49
C PRO A 299 7.86 18.45 -8.55
N TYR A 300 8.68 18.41 -9.60
CA TYR A 300 8.65 17.34 -10.60
C TYR A 300 9.72 16.29 -10.27
N GLU A 301 9.51 15.07 -10.74
CA GLU A 301 10.49 13.96 -10.74
C GLU A 301 10.56 13.32 -12.13
N ILE A 302 11.56 12.45 -12.34
CA ILE A 302 11.60 11.56 -13.50
C ILE A 302 11.10 10.19 -13.06
N TYR A 303 10.00 9.73 -13.65
CA TYR A 303 9.49 8.38 -13.46
C TYR A 303 9.52 7.64 -14.78
N GLU A 304 10.11 6.44 -14.78
CA GLU A 304 10.50 5.75 -16.01
C GLU A 304 11.40 6.63 -16.90
N GLU A 305 10.83 7.25 -17.93
CA GLU A 305 11.50 8.20 -18.83
C GLU A 305 10.76 9.54 -18.92
N GLU A 306 9.67 9.72 -18.16
CA GLU A 306 8.79 10.87 -18.24
C GLU A 306 8.93 11.79 -17.04
N ARG A 307 8.85 13.09 -17.31
CA ARG A 307 8.77 14.11 -16.27
C ARG A 307 7.33 14.21 -15.76
N GLN A 308 7.11 13.89 -14.50
CA GLN A 308 5.80 14.00 -13.85
C GLN A 308 5.87 14.87 -12.59
N GLU A 309 4.71 15.38 -12.16
CA GLU A 309 4.59 16.03 -10.85
C GLU A 309 4.70 14.96 -9.76
N MET A 310 5.44 15.23 -8.69
CA MET A 310 5.61 14.26 -7.61
C MET A 310 4.28 13.96 -6.93
N VAL A 311 4.03 12.67 -6.70
CA VAL A 311 2.87 12.20 -5.96
C VAL A 311 3.24 12.03 -4.49
N PRO A 312 2.36 12.37 -3.52
CA PRO A 312 2.62 12.12 -2.11
C PRO A 312 2.92 10.65 -1.82
N TYR A 313 3.90 10.38 -0.98
CA TYR A 313 4.36 9.01 -0.69
C TYR A 313 4.37 8.73 0.81
N TYR A 314 4.10 7.47 1.15
CA TYR A 314 4.05 7.00 2.53
C TYR A 314 5.45 6.63 3.05
N VAL A 315 5.85 7.21 4.16
CA VAL A 315 7.13 6.94 4.83
C VAL A 315 6.91 6.56 6.29
N PHE A 316 7.70 5.62 6.77
CA PHE A 316 7.81 5.33 8.19
C PHE A 316 9.10 5.93 8.74
N MET A 317 8.99 7.01 9.51
CA MET A 317 10.16 7.74 9.98
C MET A 317 9.88 8.47 11.30
N ARG A 318 10.95 8.90 11.97
CA ARG A 318 10.84 9.80 13.12
C ARG A 318 10.96 11.23 12.64
N LEU A 319 9.94 12.05 12.91
CA LEU A 319 10.00 13.47 12.60
C LEU A 319 11.00 14.21 13.51
N PRO A 320 11.61 15.31 13.04
CA PRO A 320 12.44 16.15 13.89
C PRO A 320 11.67 16.67 15.10
N GLY A 321 12.18 16.43 16.31
CA GLY A 321 11.56 16.87 17.57
C GLY A 321 10.60 15.87 18.20
N GLU A 322 10.29 14.76 17.52
CA GLU A 322 9.44 13.69 18.05
C GLU A 322 10.28 12.53 18.62
N GLU A 323 9.77 11.89 19.67
CA GLU A 323 10.46 10.76 20.31
C GLU A 323 10.25 9.43 19.56
N GLY A 324 9.08 9.25 18.94
CA GLY A 324 8.65 8.02 18.25
C GLY A 324 8.80 8.08 16.72
N GLN A 325 8.80 6.89 16.09
CA GLN A 325 8.59 6.77 14.65
C GLN A 325 7.09 6.79 14.36
N GLY A 326 6.69 7.45 13.28
CA GLY A 326 5.31 7.50 12.82
C GLY A 326 5.19 7.12 11.35
N PHE A 327 3.99 6.72 10.96
CA PHE A 327 3.62 6.51 9.57
C PHE A 327 3.01 7.78 9.00
N LEU A 328 3.67 8.34 7.98
CA LEU A 328 3.33 9.64 7.44
C LEU A 328 3.10 9.56 5.93
N LEU A 329 2.14 10.32 5.44
CA LEU A 329 2.08 10.69 4.03
C LEU A 329 2.84 12.02 3.86
N MET A 330 3.81 12.08 2.94
CA MET A 330 4.70 13.24 2.80
C MET A 330 4.75 13.76 1.36
N LEU A 331 4.94 15.09 1.22
CA LEU A 331 5.26 15.73 -0.05
C LEU A 331 6.22 16.92 0.16
N PRO A 332 7.33 17.02 -0.60
CA PRO A 332 8.20 18.20 -0.60
C PRO A 332 7.65 19.36 -1.43
N PHE A 333 8.20 20.57 -1.22
CA PHE A 333 7.88 21.79 -1.97
C PHE A 333 9.14 22.52 -2.45
N THR A 334 9.03 23.09 -3.64
CA THR A 334 10.01 24.03 -4.22
C THR A 334 9.36 25.38 -4.48
N PRO A 335 10.09 26.50 -4.53
CA PRO A 335 9.56 27.75 -5.07
C PRO A 335 9.15 27.57 -6.52
N LYS A 336 8.12 28.29 -6.98
CA LYS A 336 7.68 28.23 -8.38
C LYS A 336 8.78 28.55 -9.39
N SER A 337 9.73 29.42 -9.03
CA SER A 337 10.78 29.89 -9.94
C SER A 337 12.14 29.21 -9.74
N LYS A 338 12.31 28.35 -8.72
CA LYS A 338 13.61 27.75 -8.39
C LYS A 338 13.47 26.25 -8.11
N PRO A 339 14.46 25.44 -8.50
CA PRO A 339 14.37 24.00 -8.33
C PRO A 339 14.84 23.50 -6.95
N ASN A 340 15.25 24.37 -6.02
CA ASN A 340 15.69 23.97 -4.68
C ASN A 340 14.50 23.79 -3.72
N MET A 341 14.59 22.87 -2.76
CA MET A 341 13.51 22.70 -1.78
C MET A 341 13.46 23.86 -0.79
N VAL A 342 12.25 24.17 -0.35
CA VAL A 342 11.98 25.19 0.68
C VAL A 342 11.10 24.71 1.81
N ALA A 343 10.33 23.65 1.61
CA ALA A 343 9.51 23.06 2.64
C ALA A 343 9.16 21.60 2.31
N TRP A 344 8.54 20.93 3.27
CA TRP A 344 7.77 19.72 3.03
C TRP A 344 6.56 19.72 3.97
N MET A 345 5.51 19.00 3.56
CA MET A 345 4.31 18.78 4.34
C MET A 345 4.15 17.29 4.61
N GLY A 346 3.64 16.94 5.78
CA GLY A 346 3.36 15.59 6.21
C GLY A 346 1.97 15.48 6.83
N ALA A 347 1.35 14.31 6.73
CA ALA A 347 0.11 13.95 7.42
C ALA A 347 0.30 12.65 8.20
N HIS A 348 0.00 12.68 9.49
CA HIS A 348 0.06 11.50 10.34
C HIS A 348 -1.06 10.50 10.01
N CYS A 349 -0.68 9.24 9.90
CA CYS A 349 -1.59 8.12 9.67
C CYS A 349 -1.83 7.28 10.93
N ASP A 350 -1.09 7.52 12.01
CA ASP A 350 -1.18 6.74 13.25
C ASP A 350 -2.46 7.08 14.03
N PRO A 351 -3.15 6.10 14.63
CA PRO A 351 -4.48 6.31 15.21
C PRO A 351 -4.57 7.41 16.27
N ASP A 352 -3.52 7.62 17.05
CA ASP A 352 -3.42 8.62 18.11
C ASP A 352 -3.27 10.05 17.58
N ARG A 353 -2.72 10.20 16.37
CA ARG A 353 -2.44 11.50 15.73
C ARG A 353 -3.05 11.60 14.34
N TYR A 354 -4.05 10.78 14.07
CA TYR A 354 -4.57 10.59 12.73
C TYR A 354 -5.08 11.91 12.14
N GLY A 355 -4.54 12.29 10.98
CA GLY A 355 -4.94 13.51 10.28
C GLY A 355 -4.29 14.79 10.77
N GLU A 356 -3.36 14.73 11.74
CA GLU A 356 -2.51 15.88 12.05
C GLU A 356 -1.61 16.21 10.86
N LEU A 357 -1.72 17.45 10.39
CA LEU A 357 -0.88 17.99 9.31
C LEU A 357 0.28 18.76 9.91
N VAL A 358 1.48 18.48 9.42
CA VAL A 358 2.71 19.18 9.79
C VAL A 358 3.34 19.79 8.55
N VAL A 359 3.87 21.00 8.69
CA VAL A 359 4.63 21.67 7.63
C VAL A 359 5.96 22.11 8.21
N TYR A 360 7.04 21.69 7.58
CA TYR A 360 8.38 22.07 7.98
C TYR A 360 9.02 22.97 6.92
N LYS A 361 9.25 24.23 7.28
CA LYS A 361 9.96 25.20 6.44
C LYS A 361 11.46 25.00 6.60
N LEU A 362 12.15 24.89 5.46
CA LEU A 362 13.59 24.71 5.40
C LEU A 362 14.32 26.06 5.58
N PRO A 363 15.52 26.07 6.19
CA PRO A 363 16.27 27.29 6.42
C PRO A 363 16.69 27.92 5.08
N LYS A 364 16.44 29.23 4.92
CA LYS A 364 16.80 29.97 3.69
C LYS A 364 18.32 30.12 3.48
N GLU A 365 19.11 29.92 4.55
CA GLU A 365 20.56 30.06 4.55
C GLU A 365 21.29 28.88 3.90
N LYS A 366 20.65 27.70 3.86
CA LYS A 366 21.26 26.48 3.32
C LYS A 366 20.52 26.04 2.07
N LEU A 367 21.24 25.89 0.96
CA LEU A 367 20.69 25.32 -0.26
C LEU A 367 20.43 23.83 -0.03
N ILE A 368 19.16 23.43 -0.20
CA ILE A 368 18.74 22.03 -0.17
C ILE A 368 18.25 21.68 -1.57
N TYR A 369 18.89 20.70 -2.20
CA TYR A 369 18.59 20.30 -3.57
C TYR A 369 17.13 19.89 -3.71
N GLY A 370 16.41 20.33 -4.73
CA GLY A 370 15.10 19.77 -5.04
C GLY A 370 15.19 18.47 -5.85
N PRO A 371 14.08 17.73 -5.93
CA PRO A 371 13.95 16.50 -6.71
C PRO A 371 14.60 16.60 -8.10
N MET A 372 14.14 17.53 -8.96
CA MET A 372 14.74 17.73 -10.29
C MET A 372 16.23 18.07 -10.31
N GLN A 373 16.79 18.67 -9.23
CA GLN A 373 18.24 18.89 -9.17
C GLN A 373 18.99 17.59 -8.89
N VAL A 374 18.42 16.71 -8.06
CA VAL A 374 18.96 15.38 -7.82
C VAL A 374 18.86 14.54 -9.09
N GLU A 375 17.72 14.57 -9.78
CA GLU A 375 17.52 13.94 -11.09
C GLU A 375 18.60 14.37 -12.10
N ALA A 376 18.81 15.69 -12.25
CA ALA A 376 19.82 16.21 -13.16
C ALA A 376 21.24 15.77 -12.78
N ARG A 377 21.53 15.60 -11.48
CA ARG A 377 22.83 15.10 -11.01
C ARG A 377 23.00 13.62 -11.29
N ILE A 378 21.93 12.83 -11.16
CA ILE A 378 21.92 11.41 -11.53
C ILE A 378 22.25 11.26 -13.01
N ASP A 379 21.62 12.06 -13.88
CA ASP A 379 21.84 12.00 -15.33
C ASP A 379 23.24 12.50 -15.74
N GLN A 380 23.82 13.42 -14.97
CA GLN A 380 25.16 13.98 -15.20
C GLN A 380 26.29 13.11 -14.63
N ASP A 381 26.00 12.16 -13.74
CA ASP A 381 27.00 11.27 -13.17
C ASP A 381 27.54 10.32 -14.26
N PRO A 382 28.86 10.34 -14.57
CA PRO A 382 29.40 9.54 -15.66
C PRO A 382 29.28 8.03 -15.45
N GLU A 383 29.30 7.55 -14.20
CA GLU A 383 29.15 6.11 -13.92
C GLU A 383 27.69 5.68 -14.11
N ILE A 384 26.75 6.44 -13.55
CA ILE A 384 25.32 6.13 -13.66
C ILE A 384 24.85 6.23 -15.11
N SER A 385 25.18 7.34 -15.79
CA SER A 385 24.79 7.58 -17.18
C SER A 385 25.30 6.49 -18.13
N ARG A 386 26.53 5.98 -17.88
CA ARG A 386 27.09 4.85 -18.62
C ARG A 386 26.29 3.57 -18.40
N GLU A 387 25.96 3.23 -17.16
CA GLU A 387 25.17 2.02 -16.85
C GLU A 387 23.76 2.10 -17.46
N PHE A 388 23.08 3.26 -17.36
CA PHE A 388 21.76 3.46 -17.98
C PHE A 388 21.84 3.29 -19.50
N THR A 389 22.86 3.86 -20.14
CA THR A 389 23.09 3.69 -21.58
C THR A 389 23.37 2.23 -21.95
N LEU A 390 24.09 1.48 -21.12
CA LEU A 390 24.37 0.05 -21.37
C LEU A 390 23.13 -0.83 -21.16
N TRP A 391 22.35 -0.57 -20.12
CA TRP A 391 21.13 -1.34 -19.82
C TRP A 391 19.95 -0.99 -20.73
N GLY A 392 19.92 0.22 -21.26
CA GLY A 392 18.95 0.66 -22.26
C GLY A 392 19.23 0.11 -23.68
N GLN A 393 20.26 -0.73 -23.86
CA GLN A 393 20.54 -1.35 -25.16
C GLN A 393 19.74 -2.63 -25.38
N LYS A 394 19.24 -2.79 -26.62
CA LYS A 394 18.64 -3.98 -27.23
C LYS A 394 18.38 -5.17 -26.28
N GLY A 395 17.14 -5.29 -25.80
CA GLY A 395 16.64 -6.46 -25.08
C GLY A 395 16.28 -6.21 -23.61
N SER A 396 16.60 -5.04 -23.06
CA SER A 396 16.17 -4.59 -21.74
C SER A 396 15.77 -3.12 -21.73
N SER A 397 14.89 -2.76 -20.81
CA SER A 397 14.51 -1.37 -20.52
C SER A 397 14.85 -1.04 -19.07
N VAL A 398 15.35 0.18 -18.85
CA VAL A 398 15.61 0.73 -17.52
C VAL A 398 14.31 1.39 -17.04
N ILE A 399 13.91 1.07 -15.82
CA ILE A 399 12.73 1.66 -15.16
C ILE A 399 13.25 2.39 -13.92
N ARG A 400 13.16 3.72 -13.96
CA ARG A 400 13.42 4.59 -12.81
C ARG A 400 12.15 4.65 -11.94
N GLY A 401 12.26 4.26 -10.67
CA GLY A 401 11.14 4.36 -9.74
C GLY A 401 11.03 5.77 -9.14
N ASN A 402 10.02 5.97 -8.28
CA ASN A 402 9.79 7.27 -7.63
C ASN A 402 10.98 7.71 -6.77
N LEU A 403 11.28 9.01 -6.77
CA LEU A 403 12.31 9.61 -5.95
C LEU A 403 11.76 9.93 -4.56
N LEU A 404 12.31 9.30 -3.52
CA LEU A 404 11.91 9.57 -2.14
C LEU A 404 12.85 10.59 -1.50
N ALA A 405 12.34 11.77 -1.13
CA ALA A 405 13.08 12.76 -0.36
C ALA A 405 12.78 12.61 1.14
N ILE A 406 13.71 12.02 1.89
CA ILE A 406 13.51 11.67 3.30
C ILE A 406 14.30 12.63 4.20
N PRO A 407 13.64 13.40 5.09
CA PRO A 407 14.34 14.26 6.03
C PRO A 407 15.11 13.46 7.08
N VAL A 408 16.39 13.79 7.27
CA VAL A 408 17.24 13.22 8.32
C VAL A 408 17.99 14.36 9.01
N GLY A 409 17.63 14.63 10.26
CA GLY A 409 18.18 15.75 11.04
C GLY A 409 17.88 17.09 10.36
N ARG A 410 18.91 17.75 9.81
CA ARG A 410 18.82 19.04 9.09
C ARG A 410 19.18 18.93 7.61
N SER A 411 19.06 17.73 7.04
CA SER A 411 19.38 17.42 5.64
C SER A 411 18.36 16.42 5.08
N PHE A 412 18.50 16.10 3.80
CA PHE A 412 17.69 15.08 3.13
C PHE A 412 18.57 13.98 2.60
N ILE A 413 18.02 12.77 2.62
CA ILE A 413 18.49 11.63 1.86
C ILE A 413 17.49 11.43 0.74
N TYR A 414 17.99 11.39 -0.49
CA TYR A 414 17.19 11.04 -1.66
C TYR A 414 17.45 9.59 -2.02
N VAL A 415 16.40 8.84 -2.28
CA VAL A 415 16.49 7.41 -2.63
C VAL A 415 15.68 7.16 -3.89
N GLU A 416 16.33 6.62 -4.92
CA GLU A 416 15.68 6.25 -6.19
C GLU A 416 16.02 4.78 -6.52
N PRO A 417 15.02 3.89 -6.58
CA PRO A 417 15.23 2.52 -7.04
C PRO A 417 15.29 2.44 -8.57
N VAL A 418 16.23 1.66 -9.10
CA VAL A 418 16.39 1.41 -10.53
C VAL A 418 16.13 -0.07 -10.82
N TYR A 419 15.13 -0.31 -11.65
CA TYR A 419 14.72 -1.64 -12.08
C TYR A 419 15.15 -1.90 -13.52
N LEU A 420 15.43 -3.16 -13.83
CA LEU A 420 15.58 -3.63 -15.21
C LEU A 420 14.44 -4.58 -15.55
N GLN A 421 13.90 -4.44 -16.75
CA GLN A 421 12.91 -5.33 -17.31
C GLN A 421 13.39 -5.85 -18.65
N ALA A 422 13.30 -7.17 -18.88
CA ALA A 422 13.67 -7.77 -20.15
C ALA A 422 12.50 -7.67 -21.14
N THR A 423 12.77 -7.48 -22.44
CA THR A 423 11.71 -7.38 -23.45
C THR A 423 10.82 -8.64 -23.52
N GLY A 424 11.37 -9.82 -23.16
CA GLY A 424 10.63 -11.09 -23.10
C GLY A 424 9.98 -11.42 -21.75
N SER A 425 10.36 -10.72 -20.66
CA SER A 425 9.81 -10.95 -19.31
C SER A 425 9.35 -9.65 -18.70
N LYS A 426 8.04 -9.55 -18.43
CA LYS A 426 7.43 -8.33 -17.91
C LYS A 426 7.65 -8.08 -16.42
N MET A 427 8.43 -8.90 -15.71
CA MET A 427 8.69 -8.69 -14.29
C MET A 427 9.92 -7.78 -14.11
N PRO A 428 9.79 -6.56 -13.57
CA PRO A 428 10.93 -5.72 -13.26
C PRO A 428 11.73 -6.28 -12.08
N GLU A 429 13.05 -6.21 -12.17
CA GLU A 429 13.99 -6.64 -11.14
C GLU A 429 14.77 -5.44 -10.62
N LEU A 430 14.81 -5.23 -9.30
CA LEU A 430 15.60 -4.16 -8.70
C LEU A 430 17.09 -4.46 -8.91
N LYS A 431 17.80 -3.61 -9.65
CA LYS A 431 19.24 -3.80 -9.90
C LYS A 431 20.11 -2.85 -9.12
N ARG A 432 19.65 -1.62 -8.89
CA ARG A 432 20.39 -0.62 -8.13
C ARG A 432 19.46 0.24 -7.29
N VAL A 433 20.05 0.83 -6.27
CA VAL A 433 19.49 1.93 -5.50
C VAL A 433 20.48 3.09 -5.62
N ILE A 434 19.96 4.23 -6.05
CA ILE A 434 20.69 5.48 -6.07
C ILE A 434 20.38 6.21 -4.77
N VAL A 435 21.42 6.70 -4.10
CA VAL A 435 21.28 7.54 -2.92
C VAL A 435 22.07 8.81 -3.11
N ALA A 436 21.44 9.95 -2.79
CA ALA A 436 22.10 11.25 -2.76
C ALA A 436 21.97 11.89 -1.37
N VAL A 437 23.09 12.43 -0.85
CA VAL A 437 23.14 13.17 0.42
C VAL A 437 24.09 14.35 0.26
N GLY A 438 23.56 15.57 0.32
CA GLY A 438 24.38 16.76 0.04
C GLY A 438 24.99 16.67 -1.35
N ASP A 439 26.32 16.78 -1.45
CA ASP A 439 27.06 16.70 -2.72
C ASP A 439 27.51 15.28 -3.08
N GLU A 440 27.28 14.29 -2.21
CA GLU A 440 27.61 12.89 -2.46
C GLU A 440 26.44 12.18 -3.16
N LEU A 441 26.79 11.32 -4.13
CA LEU A 441 25.86 10.53 -4.93
C LEU A 441 26.49 9.14 -5.15
N ALA A 442 25.72 8.08 -4.91
CA ALA A 442 26.20 6.73 -5.20
C ALA A 442 25.07 5.83 -5.69
N MET A 443 25.40 5.00 -6.67
CA MET A 443 24.53 3.92 -7.15
C MET A 443 25.13 2.57 -6.75
N ARG A 444 24.39 1.78 -5.97
CA ARG A 444 24.84 0.46 -5.46
C ARG A 444 23.72 -0.59 -5.53
N PRO A 445 24.03 -1.90 -5.48
CA PRO A 445 23.02 -2.97 -5.48
C PRO A 445 21.98 -2.88 -4.36
N THR A 446 22.37 -2.40 -3.17
CA THR A 446 21.47 -2.31 -2.02
C THR A 446 21.42 -0.89 -1.43
N LEU A 447 20.29 -0.52 -0.83
CA LEU A 447 20.14 0.74 -0.10
C LEU A 447 21.24 0.91 0.97
N ARG A 448 21.59 -0.18 1.65
CA ARG A 448 22.66 -0.18 2.65
C ARG A 448 24.00 0.21 2.05
N GLU A 449 24.41 -0.45 0.96
CA GLU A 449 25.69 -0.15 0.31
C GLU A 449 25.71 1.27 -0.26
N ALA A 450 24.59 1.75 -0.81
CA ALA A 450 24.48 3.11 -1.32
C ALA A 450 24.61 4.15 -0.20
N LEU A 451 23.94 3.92 0.94
CA LEU A 451 24.07 4.75 2.15
C LEU A 451 25.49 4.74 2.71
N GLU A 452 26.13 3.57 2.78
CA GLU A 452 27.52 3.44 3.21
C GLU A 452 28.47 4.24 2.31
N ALA A 453 28.24 4.19 0.99
CA ALA A 453 29.05 4.90 0.01
C ALA A 453 28.96 6.43 0.15
N VAL A 454 27.76 6.99 0.38
CA VAL A 454 27.57 8.44 0.48
C VAL A 454 27.79 9.03 1.87
N THR A 455 27.63 8.23 2.94
CA THR A 455 27.80 8.73 4.32
C THR A 455 29.16 8.41 4.92
N GLY A 456 29.89 7.44 4.34
CA GLY A 456 31.10 6.87 4.95
C GLY A 456 30.86 6.13 6.26
N ALA A 457 29.62 6.13 6.77
CA ALA A 457 29.21 5.48 8.00
C ALA A 457 28.66 4.10 7.68
N ARG A 458 29.18 3.06 8.34
CA ARG A 458 28.49 1.77 8.38
C ARG A 458 27.21 1.96 9.21
N PRO A 459 26.00 1.89 8.62
CA PRO A 459 24.78 1.89 9.42
C PRO A 459 24.88 0.73 10.41
N ALA A 460 24.33 0.91 11.61
CA ALA A 460 24.29 -0.11 12.65
C ALA A 460 23.37 -1.28 12.22
N GLY A 461 23.86 -2.10 11.30
CA GLY A 461 23.27 -3.38 10.93
C GLY A 461 23.78 -4.49 11.84
N PRO A 462 23.27 -5.73 11.68
CA PRO A 462 23.69 -6.87 12.49
C PRO A 462 25.22 -6.97 12.39
N ARG A 463 25.90 -6.82 13.54
CA ARG A 463 27.36 -6.78 13.61
C ARG A 463 27.89 -8.07 12.98
N PRO A 464 28.51 -8.03 11.78
CA PRO A 464 28.87 -9.26 11.06
C PRO A 464 29.82 -10.15 11.87
N GLU A 465 30.59 -9.54 12.76
CA GLU A 465 31.45 -10.23 13.71
C GLU A 465 30.65 -11.00 14.77
N LEU A 466 29.57 -10.44 15.31
CA LEU A 466 28.69 -11.16 16.24
C LEU A 466 27.93 -12.27 15.52
N ALA A 467 27.51 -12.07 14.27
CA ALA A 467 26.84 -13.12 13.47
C ALA A 467 27.79 -14.30 13.16
N ARG A 468 29.04 -14.01 12.78
CA ARG A 468 30.10 -15.02 12.61
C ARG A 468 30.44 -15.72 13.93
N LYS A 469 30.49 -14.97 15.04
CA LYS A 469 30.72 -15.51 16.38
C LYS A 469 29.58 -16.44 16.82
N ALA A 470 28.33 -16.07 16.56
CA ALA A 470 27.16 -16.91 16.83
C ALA A 470 27.22 -18.23 16.04
N LEU A 471 27.57 -18.17 14.76
CA LEU A 471 27.71 -19.36 13.91
C LEU A 471 28.80 -20.31 14.43
N LEU A 472 29.98 -19.78 14.79
CA LEU A 472 31.08 -20.56 15.36
C LEU A 472 30.70 -21.24 16.69
N ILE A 473 29.98 -20.53 17.56
CA ILE A 473 29.51 -21.08 18.85
C ILE A 473 28.49 -22.19 18.61
N TYR A 474 27.56 -22.01 17.67
CA TYR A 474 26.56 -23.01 17.30
C TYR A 474 27.19 -24.28 16.71
N GLU A 475 28.15 -24.15 15.80
CA GLU A 475 28.91 -25.30 15.26
C GLU A 475 29.71 -26.02 16.36
N GLY A 476 30.27 -25.27 17.31
CA GLY A 476 30.92 -25.82 18.50
C GLY A 476 29.95 -26.60 19.39
N ALA A 477 28.73 -26.08 19.61
CA ALA A 477 27.67 -26.77 20.35
C ALA A 477 27.30 -28.10 19.67
N LEU A 478 27.10 -28.11 18.35
CA LEU A 478 26.78 -29.33 17.60
C LEU A 478 27.90 -30.39 17.67
N LYS A 479 29.18 -29.98 17.72
CA LYS A 479 30.30 -30.90 17.95
C LYS A 479 30.25 -31.53 19.35
N LYS A 480 29.95 -30.75 20.38
CA LYS A 480 29.82 -31.22 21.77
C LYS A 480 28.64 -32.18 21.95
N LEU A 481 27.51 -31.88 21.30
CA LEU A 481 26.35 -32.77 21.25
C LEU A 481 26.69 -34.12 20.59
N LYS A 482 27.42 -34.12 19.47
CA LYS A 482 27.88 -35.34 18.79
C LYS A 482 28.86 -36.18 19.63
N GLN A 483 29.55 -35.56 20.58
CA GLN A 483 30.49 -36.22 21.49
C GLN A 483 29.81 -36.71 22.79
N GLY A 484 28.50 -36.51 22.96
CA GLY A 484 27.76 -36.87 24.17
C GLY A 484 28.07 -35.96 25.38
N ASP A 485 28.75 -34.83 25.16
CA ASP A 485 29.08 -33.84 26.19
C ASP A 485 27.91 -32.85 26.36
N TRP A 486 26.91 -33.28 27.13
CA TRP A 486 25.70 -32.51 27.39
C TRP A 486 25.95 -31.23 28.20
N ALA A 487 26.94 -31.25 29.11
CA ALA A 487 27.34 -30.09 29.89
C ALA A 487 28.00 -29.02 28.99
N GLY A 488 28.96 -29.42 28.15
CA GLY A 488 29.62 -28.52 27.19
C GLY A 488 28.69 -28.01 26.09
N TYR A 489 27.66 -28.78 25.71
CA TYR A 489 26.58 -28.29 24.85
C TYR A 489 25.77 -27.18 25.54
N GLY A 490 25.37 -27.38 26.79
CA GLY A 490 24.61 -26.40 27.58
C GLY A 490 25.35 -25.06 27.72
N GLU A 491 26.64 -25.09 28.04
CA GLU A 491 27.48 -23.89 28.14
C GLU A 491 27.58 -23.12 26.82
N LYS A 492 27.75 -23.84 25.70
CA LYS A 492 27.83 -23.23 24.36
C LYS A 492 26.49 -22.65 23.91
N MET A 493 25.37 -23.28 24.26
CA MET A 493 24.04 -22.74 23.99
C MET A 493 23.75 -21.47 24.82
N GLU A 494 24.24 -21.40 26.05
CA GLU A 494 24.14 -20.19 26.87
C GLU A 494 25.01 -19.04 26.32
N GLU A 495 26.22 -19.37 25.86
CA GLU A 495 27.12 -18.43 25.19
C GLU A 495 26.51 -17.89 23.87
N LEU A 496 25.89 -18.78 23.09
CA LEU A 496 25.16 -18.41 21.88
C LEU A 496 23.99 -17.48 22.21
N GLY A 497 23.22 -17.80 23.25
CA GLY A 497 22.11 -16.96 23.73
C GLY A 497 22.55 -15.57 24.21
N LYS A 498 23.79 -15.41 24.70
CA LYS A 498 24.37 -14.09 25.06
C LYS A 498 24.71 -13.29 23.80
N VAL A 499 25.36 -13.93 22.82
CA VAL A 499 25.74 -13.28 21.55
C VAL A 499 24.50 -12.90 20.72
N LEU A 500 23.46 -13.75 20.71
CA LEU A 500 22.19 -13.46 20.01
C LEU A 500 21.42 -12.31 20.68
N ARG A 501 21.43 -12.20 22.01
CA ARG A 501 20.85 -11.05 22.73
C ARG A 501 21.60 -9.75 22.44
N GLU A 502 22.91 -9.81 22.35
CA GLU A 502 23.74 -8.66 21.95
C GLU A 502 23.51 -8.25 20.48
N LEU A 503 23.24 -9.22 19.60
CA LEU A 503 22.81 -8.99 18.22
C LEU A 503 21.41 -8.38 18.10
N ALA A 504 20.49 -8.77 18.98
CA ALA A 504 19.11 -8.28 19.01
C ALA A 504 18.98 -6.86 19.59
N GLY A 505 20.04 -6.35 20.24
CA GLY A 505 20.07 -5.00 20.81
C GLY A 505 19.27 -4.84 22.11
N SER A 506 18.96 -5.93 22.81
CA SER A 506 18.28 -5.84 24.12
C SER A 506 19.21 -5.29 25.19
N PRO A 507 18.88 -4.17 25.86
CA PRO A 507 19.53 -3.80 27.12
C PRO A 507 19.17 -4.84 28.19
N ARG A 508 20.07 -5.01 29.16
CA ARG A 508 19.80 -5.77 30.38
C ARG A 508 18.71 -5.12 31.21
#